data_AF-A0A1F6QVJ7-F1
#
_entry.id   AF-A0A1F6QVJ7-F1
#
_cell.length_a   1.000
_cell.length_b   1.000
_cell.length_c   1.000
_cell.angle_alpha   90.00
_cell.angle_beta   90.00
_cell.angle_gamma   90.00
#
_symmetry.space_group_name_H-M   'P 1'
#
loop_
_entity.id
_entity.type
_entity.pdbx_description
1 polymer ?
#
loop_
_entity_poly.entity_id
_entity_poly.type
_entity_poly.pdbx_seq_one_letter_code
_entity_poly.pdbx_strand_id
1 'polypeptide(L)'
;MDFKDDSSRVLFMKYALPCSPTLVKRGSVSRYEIKKLIKIISQGEKVSSSPEKLFKTAYSMCVGIAKSLGKSNVDKNVIRKYFLFEHDKIVDRRYDEFGDFNAMRCRTFAGIVVNTNKMIVQTIIGRRKYRNDLVSGLKKGDSVVVHRDFVVERINERLAKKLWNLKQIYLKSDNK
;
A
#
# COMPACT_ATOMS: atom_id res chain seq x y z
N MET A 1 -14.83 13.03 8.53
CA MET A 1 -14.36 12.90 7.14
C MET A 1 -14.44 11.44 6.78
N ASP A 2 -15.05 11.11 5.64
CA ASP A 2 -15.18 9.75 5.10
C ASP A 2 -14.46 9.68 3.74
N PHE A 3 -14.40 8.49 3.14
CA PHE A 3 -13.98 8.31 1.76
C PHE A 3 -14.98 8.94 0.80
N LYS A 4 -14.46 9.43 -0.34
CA LYS A 4 -15.31 10.02 -1.39
C LYS A 4 -16.32 9.02 -1.96
N ASP A 5 -15.91 7.78 -2.12
CA ASP A 5 -16.70 6.69 -2.69
C ASP A 5 -16.10 5.32 -2.29
N ASP A 6 -16.85 4.24 -2.54
CA ASP A 6 -16.41 2.86 -2.25
C ASP A 6 -15.11 2.51 -2.99
N SER A 7 -14.88 3.07 -4.18
CA SER A 7 -13.67 2.80 -4.96
C SER A 7 -12.42 3.41 -4.31
N SER A 8 -12.56 4.53 -3.60
CA SER A 8 -11.53 5.14 -2.77
C SER A 8 -11.28 4.31 -1.52
N ARG A 9 -12.34 3.82 -0.85
CA ARG A 9 -12.20 2.90 0.29
C ARG A 9 -11.46 1.62 -0.11
N VAL A 10 -11.84 1.02 -1.24
CA VAL A 10 -11.16 -0.18 -1.79
C VAL A 10 -9.69 0.10 -2.06
N LEU A 11 -9.34 1.23 -2.69
CA LEU A 11 -7.95 1.59 -2.94
C LEU A 11 -7.15 1.72 -1.63
N PHE A 12 -7.71 2.41 -0.63
CA PHE A 12 -7.09 2.52 0.69
C PHE A 12 -6.82 1.13 1.29
N MET A 13 -7.80 0.23 1.22
CA MET A 13 -7.65 -1.13 1.75
C MET A 13 -6.60 -1.95 1.00
N LYS A 14 -6.46 -1.80 -0.32
CA LYS A 14 -5.38 -2.47 -1.07
C LYS A 14 -4.01 -2.09 -0.56
N TYR A 15 -3.81 -0.81 -0.22
CA TYR A 15 -2.56 -0.33 0.36
C TYR A 15 -2.37 -0.70 1.83
N ALA A 16 -3.44 -0.70 2.63
CA ALA A 16 -3.37 -0.89 4.08
C ALA A 16 -3.31 -2.37 4.50
N LEU A 17 -4.07 -3.26 3.85
CA LEU A 17 -4.15 -4.69 4.19
C LEU A 17 -2.80 -5.41 4.28
N PRO A 18 -1.80 -5.13 3.43
CA PRO A 18 -0.49 -5.74 3.56
C PRO A 18 0.13 -5.57 4.96
N CYS A 19 -0.16 -4.48 5.67
CA CYS A 19 0.35 -4.24 7.04
C CYS A 19 -0.36 -5.04 8.14
N SER A 20 -1.45 -5.75 7.83
CA SER A 20 -2.24 -6.50 8.78
C SER A 20 -1.51 -7.57 9.61
N PRO A 21 -0.40 -8.22 9.17
CA PRO A 21 0.31 -9.17 10.02
C PRO A 21 0.81 -8.55 11.33
N THR A 22 1.14 -7.25 11.33
CA THR A 22 1.53 -6.54 12.56
C THR A 22 0.33 -6.37 13.51
N LEU A 23 -0.87 -6.09 12.98
CA LEU A 23 -2.10 -6.00 13.78
C LEU A 23 -2.49 -7.36 14.37
N VAL A 24 -2.32 -8.43 13.59
CA VAL A 24 -2.54 -9.81 14.06
C VAL A 24 -1.55 -10.16 15.17
N LYS A 25 -0.26 -9.85 14.99
CA LYS A 25 0.78 -10.13 16.01
C LYS A 25 0.47 -9.44 17.33
N ARG A 26 -0.14 -8.24 17.28
CA ARG A 26 -0.54 -7.45 18.46
C ARG A 26 -1.90 -7.86 19.03
N GLY A 27 -2.56 -8.88 18.49
CA GLY A 27 -3.87 -9.34 18.95
C GLY A 27 -5.03 -8.39 18.64
N SER A 28 -4.82 -7.36 17.81
CA SER A 28 -5.85 -6.35 17.52
C SER A 28 -6.90 -6.82 16.51
N VAL A 29 -6.60 -7.88 15.76
CA VAL A 29 -7.49 -8.48 14.75
C VAL A 29 -7.08 -9.93 14.51
N SER A 30 -8.05 -10.80 14.24
CA SER A 30 -7.74 -12.20 13.93
C SER A 30 -7.22 -12.39 12.50
N ARG A 31 -6.45 -13.46 12.27
CA ARG A 31 -6.04 -13.86 10.91
C ARG A 31 -7.25 -14.15 10.01
N TYR A 32 -8.33 -14.68 10.60
CA TYR A 32 -9.56 -15.01 9.88
C TYR A 32 -10.23 -13.76 9.31
N GLU A 33 -10.38 -12.72 10.11
CA GLU A 33 -10.96 -11.44 9.67
C GLU A 33 -10.14 -10.80 8.55
N ILE A 34 -8.80 -10.82 8.65
CA ILE A 34 -7.91 -10.32 7.60
C ILE A 34 -8.07 -11.11 6.30
N LYS A 35 -8.13 -12.45 6.37
CA LYS A 35 -8.38 -13.28 5.18
C LYS A 35 -9.72 -12.97 4.54
N LYS A 36 -10.78 -12.79 5.35
CA LYS A 36 -12.12 -12.40 4.89
C LYS A 36 -12.07 -11.05 4.17
N LEU A 37 -11.39 -10.04 4.73
CA LEU A 37 -11.24 -8.73 4.10
C LEU A 37 -10.47 -8.81 2.77
N ILE A 38 -9.36 -9.56 2.70
CA ILE A 38 -8.62 -9.76 1.45
C ILE A 38 -9.53 -10.38 0.39
N LYS A 39 -10.32 -11.39 0.77
CA LYS A 39 -11.28 -12.05 -0.13
C LYS A 39 -12.31 -11.07 -0.70
N ILE A 40 -13.00 -10.31 0.16
CA ILE A 40 -13.97 -9.28 -0.24
C ILE A 40 -13.34 -8.29 -1.23
N ILE A 41 -12.16 -7.75 -0.90
CA ILE A 41 -11.46 -6.79 -1.76
C ILE A 41 -11.03 -7.42 -3.09
N SER A 42 -10.55 -8.67 -3.08
CA SER A 42 -10.11 -9.39 -4.28
C SER A 42 -11.26 -9.66 -5.26
N GLN A 43 -12.47 -9.86 -4.75
CA GLN A 43 -13.68 -10.13 -5.53
C GLN A 43 -14.37 -8.85 -6.00
N GLY A 44 -13.85 -7.67 -5.62
CA GLY A 44 -14.48 -6.39 -5.93
C GLY A 44 -15.82 -6.19 -5.20
N GLU A 45 -16.07 -6.95 -4.14
CA GLU A 45 -17.29 -6.86 -3.35
C GLU A 45 -17.31 -5.57 -2.52
N LYS A 46 -18.53 -5.07 -2.25
CA LYS A 46 -18.70 -3.88 -1.41
C LYS A 46 -18.25 -4.18 0.01
N VAL A 47 -17.41 -3.31 0.54
CA VAL A 47 -16.96 -3.42 1.93
C VAL A 47 -18.02 -2.77 2.82
N SER A 48 -18.88 -3.60 3.41
CA SER A 48 -20.03 -3.17 4.21
C SER A 48 -19.67 -2.63 5.60
N SER A 49 -18.48 -2.97 6.11
CA SER A 49 -17.96 -2.46 7.38
C SER A 49 -17.08 -1.21 7.17
N SER A 50 -16.67 -0.58 8.28
CA SER A 50 -15.63 0.47 8.33
C SER A 50 -14.24 -0.15 8.59
N PRO A 51 -13.66 -0.97 7.69
CA PRO A 51 -12.41 -1.67 7.95
C PRO A 51 -11.22 -0.72 8.10
N GLU A 52 -11.34 0.52 7.63
CA GLU A 52 -10.33 1.57 7.82
C GLU A 52 -10.06 1.85 9.31
N LYS A 53 -11.02 1.54 10.19
CA LYS A 53 -10.84 1.64 11.65
C LYS A 53 -9.80 0.66 12.19
N LEU A 54 -9.47 -0.40 11.46
CA LEU A 54 -8.34 -1.29 11.79
C LEU A 54 -6.99 -0.60 11.52
N PHE A 55 -6.96 0.34 10.58
CA PHE A 55 -5.74 1.01 10.09
C PHE A 55 -5.74 2.49 10.48
N LYS A 56 -6.05 2.79 11.74
CA LYS A 56 -6.28 4.14 12.27
C LYS A 56 -5.18 5.13 11.86
N THR A 57 -3.92 4.77 12.02
CA THR A 57 -2.79 5.65 11.67
C THR A 57 -2.81 6.04 10.19
N ALA A 58 -2.90 5.05 9.29
CA ALA A 58 -2.95 5.32 7.85
C ALA A 58 -4.19 6.16 7.48
N TYR A 59 -5.33 5.89 8.11
CA TYR A 59 -6.55 6.66 7.89
C TYR A 59 -6.41 8.12 8.35
N SER A 60 -5.89 8.33 9.56
CA SER A 60 -5.63 9.66 10.11
C SER A 60 -4.66 10.48 9.24
N MET A 61 -3.61 9.84 8.69
CA MET A 61 -2.70 10.51 7.75
C MET A 61 -3.41 10.95 6.47
N CYS A 62 -4.24 10.09 5.87
CA CYS A 62 -5.06 10.45 4.72
C CYS A 62 -6.01 11.62 5.04
N VAL A 63 -6.66 11.60 6.21
CA VAL A 63 -7.53 12.71 6.65
C VAL A 63 -6.75 14.01 6.80
N GLY A 64 -5.54 13.96 7.37
CA GLY A 64 -4.66 15.12 7.49
C GLY A 64 -4.30 15.72 6.12
N ILE A 65 -3.92 14.88 5.16
CA ILE A 65 -3.60 15.30 3.78
C ILE A 65 -4.84 15.86 3.07
N ALA A 66 -6.02 15.26 3.25
CA ALA A 66 -7.25 15.78 2.67
C ALA A 66 -7.56 17.19 3.20
N LYS A 67 -7.45 17.39 4.52
CA LYS A 67 -7.63 18.71 5.15
C LYS A 67 -6.61 19.73 4.64
N SER A 68 -5.33 19.38 4.54
CA SER A 68 -4.30 20.30 4.04
C SER A 68 -4.48 20.67 2.56
N LEU A 69 -5.24 19.87 1.82
CA LEU A 69 -5.60 20.14 0.42
C LEU A 69 -6.98 20.81 0.27
N GLY A 70 -7.63 21.20 1.37
CA GLY A 70 -8.96 21.83 1.34
C GLY A 70 -10.09 20.88 0.91
N LYS A 71 -9.91 19.56 1.04
CA LYS A 71 -10.91 18.56 0.65
C LYS A 71 -11.78 18.17 1.83
N SER A 72 -13.07 17.96 1.57
CA SER A 72 -14.04 17.47 2.55
C SER A 72 -13.99 15.94 2.77
N ASN A 73 -13.45 15.19 1.81
CA ASN A 73 -13.42 13.72 1.77
C ASN A 73 -12.04 13.16 1.39
N VAL A 74 -11.78 11.91 1.76
CA VAL A 74 -10.58 11.15 1.35
C VAL A 74 -10.83 10.48 -0.01
N ASP A 75 -10.23 11.01 -1.07
CA ASP A 75 -10.30 10.44 -2.42
C ASP A 75 -9.03 9.66 -2.81
N LYS A 76 -9.05 9.01 -3.98
CA LYS A 76 -7.90 8.26 -4.51
C LYS A 76 -6.61 9.08 -4.61
N ASN A 77 -6.71 10.38 -4.87
CA ASN A 77 -5.53 11.24 -4.99
C ASN A 77 -4.90 11.48 -3.61
N VAL A 78 -5.71 11.68 -2.58
CA VAL A 78 -5.25 11.74 -1.18
C VAL A 78 -4.56 10.43 -0.78
N ILE A 79 -5.19 9.29 -1.07
CA ILE A 79 -4.67 7.95 -0.73
C ILE A 79 -3.31 7.72 -1.40
N ARG A 80 -3.21 7.99 -2.71
CA ARG A 80 -1.94 7.87 -3.45
C ARG A 80 -0.90 8.85 -2.94
N LYS A 81 -1.28 10.09 -2.62
CA LYS A 81 -0.36 11.07 -2.02
C LYS A 81 0.27 10.52 -0.75
N TYR A 82 -0.55 9.96 0.14
CA TYR A 82 -0.06 9.30 1.34
C TYR A 82 0.85 8.11 1.02
N PHE A 83 0.30 7.04 0.43
CA PHE A 83 1.00 5.75 0.32
C PHE A 83 2.21 5.76 -0.62
N LEU A 84 2.25 6.65 -1.61
CA LEU A 84 3.30 6.67 -2.62
C LEU A 84 4.40 7.70 -2.33
N PHE A 85 4.12 8.74 -1.54
CA PHE A 85 5.06 9.86 -1.36
C PHE A 85 5.34 10.23 0.11
N GLU A 86 4.38 10.05 1.02
CA GLU A 86 4.54 10.47 2.42
C GLU A 86 4.66 9.31 3.41
N HIS A 87 4.21 8.11 3.01
CA HIS A 87 4.17 6.92 3.87
C HIS A 87 5.53 6.52 4.41
N ASP A 88 6.59 6.62 3.61
CA ASP A 88 7.94 6.27 4.04
C ASP A 88 8.37 7.07 5.27
N LYS A 89 8.12 8.39 5.29
CA LYS A 89 8.46 9.26 6.43
C LYS A 89 7.77 8.81 7.72
N ILE A 90 6.54 8.31 7.61
CA ILE A 90 5.77 7.79 8.75
C ILE A 90 6.30 6.43 9.19
N VAL A 91 6.70 5.59 8.24
CA VAL A 91 7.37 4.32 8.50
C VAL A 91 8.68 4.55 9.25
N ASP A 92 9.50 5.49 8.80
CA ASP A 92 10.81 5.78 9.39
C ASP A 92 10.65 6.27 10.83
N ARG A 93 9.86 7.33 11.03
CA ARG A 93 9.57 7.86 12.38
C ARG A 93 9.05 6.78 13.32
N ARG A 94 8.12 5.93 12.86
CA ARG A 94 7.52 4.87 13.68
C ARG A 94 8.50 3.72 13.95
N TYR A 95 9.46 3.50 13.06
CA TYR A 95 10.53 2.53 13.24
C TYR A 95 11.56 3.06 14.23
N ASP A 96 11.97 4.31 14.13
CA ASP A 96 12.91 4.96 15.07
C ASP A 96 12.35 4.94 16.51
N GLU A 97 11.04 5.16 16.67
CA GLU A 97 10.40 5.22 17.99
C GLU A 97 10.22 3.85 18.66
N PHE A 98 10.09 2.75 17.91
CA PHE A 98 9.71 1.45 18.50
C PHE A 98 10.53 0.24 18.04
N GLY A 99 11.17 0.30 16.87
CA GLY A 99 11.98 -0.80 16.30
C GLY A 99 11.24 -2.12 16.05
N ASP A 100 9.91 -2.18 16.19
CA ASP A 100 9.16 -3.42 16.36
C ASP A 100 8.69 -4.10 15.05
N PHE A 101 9.16 -3.60 13.91
CA PHE A 101 8.81 -4.11 12.58
C PHE A 101 9.91 -3.84 11.55
N ASN A 102 9.88 -4.52 10.41
CA ASN A 102 10.82 -4.26 9.32
C ASN A 102 10.35 -3.07 8.46
N ALA A 103 10.97 -1.90 8.61
CA ALA A 103 10.65 -0.67 7.89
C ALA A 103 10.67 -0.87 6.36
N MET A 104 11.72 -1.51 5.84
CA MET A 104 11.87 -1.81 4.41
C MET A 104 10.69 -2.60 3.84
N ARG A 105 10.13 -3.55 4.60
CA ARG A 105 8.94 -4.30 4.16
C ARG A 105 7.66 -3.47 4.20
N CYS A 106 7.56 -2.46 5.06
CA CYS A 106 6.41 -1.55 5.12
C CYS A 106 6.44 -0.48 4.01
N ARG A 107 7.57 -0.28 3.33
CA ARG A 107 7.63 0.68 2.22
C ARG A 107 6.92 0.13 0.97
N THR A 108 6.35 1.04 0.18
CA THR A 108 5.81 0.71 -1.15
C THR A 108 6.92 0.84 -2.20
N PHE A 109 6.86 0.04 -3.26
CA PHE A 109 7.84 0.12 -4.35
C PHE A 109 7.13 0.06 -5.69
N ALA A 110 7.54 0.93 -6.62
CA ALA A 110 7.19 0.74 -8.02
C ALA A 110 8.01 -0.42 -8.61
N GLY A 111 7.40 -1.14 -9.55
CA GLY A 111 8.04 -2.24 -10.24
C GLY A 111 7.35 -2.60 -11.55
N ILE A 112 7.95 -3.55 -12.26
CA ILE A 112 7.47 -4.06 -13.55
C ILE A 112 7.20 -5.55 -13.41
N VAL A 113 6.03 -6.01 -13.87
CA VAL A 113 5.69 -7.44 -13.91
C VAL A 113 6.57 -8.12 -14.95
N VAL A 114 7.44 -9.04 -14.53
CA VAL A 114 8.36 -9.76 -15.44
C VAL A 114 7.88 -11.18 -15.77
N ASN A 115 7.04 -11.78 -14.92
CA ASN A 115 6.43 -13.10 -15.14
C ASN A 115 5.06 -13.15 -14.45
N THR A 116 3.99 -13.41 -15.21
CA THR A 116 2.62 -13.48 -14.66
C THR A 116 2.31 -14.83 -14.02
N ASN A 117 2.82 -15.95 -14.55
CA ASN A 117 2.55 -17.29 -14.02
C ASN A 117 3.06 -17.45 -12.57
N LYS A 118 4.25 -16.91 -12.29
CA LYS A 118 4.84 -16.91 -10.94
C LYS A 118 4.61 -15.61 -10.18
N MET A 119 3.91 -14.64 -10.79
CA MET A 119 3.80 -13.24 -10.36
C MET A 119 5.11 -12.65 -9.81
N ILE A 120 6.14 -12.65 -10.66
CA ILE A 120 7.43 -12.02 -10.35
C ILE A 120 7.38 -10.56 -10.79
N VAL A 121 7.73 -9.67 -9.86
CA VAL A 121 7.87 -8.23 -10.12
C VAL A 121 9.33 -7.83 -9.89
N GLN A 122 9.90 -7.10 -10.84
CA GLN A 122 11.18 -6.43 -10.68
C GLN A 122 10.93 -5.07 -10.01
N THR A 123 11.54 -4.88 -8.84
CA THR A 123 11.59 -3.58 -8.15
C THR A 123 13.03 -3.12 -8.02
N ILE A 124 13.24 -1.94 -7.44
CA ILE A 124 14.58 -1.44 -7.13
C ILE A 124 15.34 -2.33 -6.14
N ILE A 125 14.63 -3.05 -5.27
CA ILE A 125 15.23 -3.98 -4.29
C ILE A 125 15.37 -5.40 -4.86
N GLY A 126 15.23 -5.57 -6.18
CA GLY A 126 15.39 -6.86 -6.87
C GLY A 126 14.09 -7.50 -7.35
N ARG A 127 14.20 -8.75 -7.81
CA ARG A 127 13.08 -9.57 -8.28
C ARG A 127 12.52 -10.41 -7.15
N ARG A 128 11.21 -10.34 -6.93
CA ARG A 128 10.53 -11.16 -5.92
C ARG A 128 9.19 -11.67 -6.44
N LYS A 129 8.73 -12.77 -5.86
CA LYS A 129 7.37 -13.28 -6.06
C LYS A 129 6.40 -12.47 -5.21
N TYR A 130 5.30 -12.04 -5.83
CA TYR A 130 4.23 -11.29 -5.19
C TYR A 130 2.89 -12.00 -5.37
N ARG A 131 1.99 -11.68 -4.46
CA ARG A 131 0.57 -12.00 -4.50
C ARG A 131 -0.17 -10.95 -5.32
N ASN A 132 -1.00 -11.37 -6.26
CA ASN A 132 -1.85 -10.50 -7.08
C ASN A 132 -3.32 -10.54 -6.68
N ASP A 133 -3.66 -11.05 -5.48
CA ASP A 133 -5.06 -11.15 -5.02
C ASP A 133 -5.80 -9.80 -5.05
N LEU A 134 -5.07 -8.69 -4.90
CA LEU A 134 -5.65 -7.35 -4.83
C LEU A 134 -5.76 -6.66 -6.21
N VAL A 135 -5.13 -7.21 -7.25
CA VAL A 135 -5.10 -6.63 -8.60
C VAL A 135 -5.19 -7.74 -9.66
N SER A 136 -6.33 -7.83 -10.32
CA SER A 136 -6.58 -8.80 -11.38
C SER A 136 -6.09 -8.33 -12.75
N GLY A 137 -5.97 -9.28 -13.68
CA GLY A 137 -5.71 -9.00 -15.10
C GLY A 137 -4.32 -8.47 -15.42
N LEU A 138 -3.32 -8.66 -14.54
CA LEU A 138 -1.94 -8.23 -14.73
C LEU A 138 -1.28 -8.95 -15.92
N LYS A 139 -0.50 -8.21 -16.71
CA LYS A 139 0.27 -8.70 -17.85
C LYS A 139 1.76 -8.43 -17.66
N LYS A 140 2.61 -9.21 -18.34
CA LYS A 140 4.05 -8.93 -18.40
C LYS A 140 4.26 -7.53 -18.99
N GLY A 141 5.12 -6.74 -18.38
CA GLY A 141 5.38 -5.35 -18.75
C GLY A 141 4.53 -4.32 -17.98
N ASP A 142 3.46 -4.73 -17.29
CA ASP A 142 2.65 -3.80 -16.50
C ASP A 142 3.51 -3.13 -15.42
N SER A 143 3.37 -1.81 -15.34
CA SER A 143 3.89 -1.01 -14.23
C SER A 143 2.95 -1.13 -13.02
N VAL A 144 3.50 -1.46 -11.86
CA VAL A 144 2.73 -1.74 -10.66
C VAL A 144 3.37 -1.13 -9.42
N VAL A 145 2.58 -0.98 -8.36
CA VAL A 145 3.07 -0.74 -7.00
C VAL A 145 2.92 -2.02 -6.19
N VAL A 146 3.96 -2.36 -5.44
CA VAL A 146 3.95 -3.46 -4.49
C VAL A 146 4.09 -2.95 -3.06
N HIS A 147 3.50 -3.68 -2.12
CA HIS A 147 3.63 -3.43 -0.69
C HIS A 147 3.70 -4.76 0.05
N ARG A 148 4.80 -4.97 0.79
CA ARG A 148 5.18 -6.27 1.37
C ARG A 148 5.21 -7.37 0.31
N ASP A 149 4.26 -8.29 0.36
CA ASP A 149 4.20 -9.44 -0.53
C ASP A 149 3.06 -9.34 -1.54
N PHE A 150 2.39 -8.18 -1.65
CA PHE A 150 1.26 -7.94 -2.55
C PHE A 150 1.57 -6.93 -3.65
N VAL A 151 1.00 -7.15 -4.83
CA VAL A 151 0.74 -6.11 -5.83
C VAL A 151 -0.54 -5.37 -5.40
N VAL A 152 -0.47 -4.06 -5.21
CA VAL A 152 -1.58 -3.27 -4.65
C VAL A 152 -2.27 -2.37 -5.67
N GLU A 153 -1.57 -1.98 -6.73
CA GLU A 153 -2.11 -1.11 -7.78
C GLU A 153 -1.35 -1.27 -9.10
N ARG A 154 -2.07 -1.30 -10.23
CA ARG A 154 -1.48 -1.03 -11.55
C ARG A 154 -1.41 0.48 -11.76
N ILE A 155 -0.25 0.98 -12.16
CA ILE A 155 0.01 2.40 -12.41
C ILE A 155 0.54 2.62 -13.82
N ASN A 156 0.51 3.87 -14.30
CA ASN A 156 1.16 4.19 -15.57
C ASN A 156 2.68 4.28 -15.42
N GLU A 157 3.39 4.14 -16.55
CA GLU A 157 4.85 4.12 -16.61
C GLU A 157 5.49 5.41 -16.08
N ARG A 158 4.88 6.57 -16.37
CA ARG A 158 5.36 7.88 -15.89
C ARG A 158 5.42 7.93 -14.37
N LEU A 159 4.35 7.48 -13.70
CA LEU A 159 4.30 7.42 -12.24
C LEU A 159 5.30 6.38 -11.72
N ALA A 160 5.41 5.22 -12.37
CA ALA A 160 6.36 4.18 -11.96
C ALA A 160 7.80 4.68 -11.99
N LYS A 161 8.22 5.36 -13.07
CA LYS A 161 9.55 5.98 -13.20
C LYS A 161 9.80 7.03 -12.11
N LYS A 162 8.81 7.88 -11.83
CA LYS A 162 8.91 8.88 -10.74
C LYS A 162 9.15 8.21 -9.39
N LEU A 163 8.36 7.21 -9.04
CA LEU A 163 8.48 6.48 -7.77
C LEU A 163 9.78 5.70 -7.67
N TRP A 164 10.23 5.10 -8.78
CA TRP A 164 11.51 4.41 -8.85
C TRP A 164 12.67 5.35 -8.51
N ASN A 165 12.71 6.53 -9.14
CA ASN A 165 13.77 7.52 -8.91
C ASN A 165 13.75 8.04 -7.46
N LEU A 166 12.57 8.30 -6.89
CA LEU A 166 12.44 8.69 -5.49
C LEU A 166 13.02 7.63 -4.56
N LYS A 167 12.75 6.35 -4.83
CA LYS A 167 13.30 5.24 -4.03
C LYS A 167 14.81 5.06 -4.22
N GLN A 168 15.35 5.33 -5.41
CA GLN A 168 16.80 5.31 -5.63
C GLN A 168 17.53 6.34 -4.77
N ILE A 169 17.00 7.57 -4.70
CA ILE A 169 17.59 8.62 -3.87
C ILE A 169 17.53 8.20 -2.41
N TYR A 170 16.36 7.73 -1.97
CA TYR A 170 16.12 7.30 -0.61
C TYR A 170 17.05 6.15 -0.17
N LEU A 171 17.18 5.08 -0.97
CA LEU A 171 18.05 3.96 -0.61
C LEU A 171 19.54 4.30 -0.63
N LYS A 172 19.93 5.37 -1.32
CA LYS A 172 21.31 5.89 -1.28
C LYS A 172 21.58 6.71 -0.02
N SER A 173 20.58 7.37 0.56
CA SER A 173 20.76 8.11 1.83
C SER A 173 20.85 7.20 3.03
N ASP A 174 20.15 6.06 3.04
CA ASP A 174 20.19 5.09 4.15
C ASP A 174 21.53 4.32 4.27
N ASN A 175 22.37 4.34 3.22
CA ASN A 175 23.67 3.64 3.18
C ASN A 175 24.87 4.57 3.47
N LYS A 176 24.61 5.79 3.96
CA LYS A 176 25.64 6.74 4.41
C LYS A 176 25.65 6.81 5.93
#